data_AF-A0A971FPW9-F1
#
_entry.id   AF-A0A971FPW9-F1
#
_cell.length_a   1.000
_cell.length_b   1.000
_cell.length_c   1.000
_cell.angle_alpha   90.00
_cell.angle_beta   90.00
_cell.angle_gamma   90.00
#
_symmetry.space_group_name_H-M   'P 1'
#
loop_
_entity.id
_entity.type
_entity.pdbx_description
1 polymer ?
#
loop_
_entity_poly.entity_id
_entity_poly.type
_entity_poly.pdbx_seq_one_letter_code
_entity_poly.pdbx_strand_id
1 'polypeptide(L)'
;MYESQGSLALKKRRADAVKRPILKPVQKKPALKTRRISTSETPDFQQQMQERAVSIRKSLLRKRLRLMSSTVALVLLVAGIFGIIVYRQAMILEMNFHTVAMEREVNSKREESSQIREWLAQNTNLDLIRQQAMTRVGLQDPARSQVVNVYIPDTDRIVFHHDVGMDDSDEIYLSDVVSKIEAYFKTLTVSQRGE
;
A
#
# COMPACT_ATOMS: atom_id res chain seq x y z
N MET A 1 70.62 0.50 82.32
CA MET A 1 69.51 -0.36 82.79
C MET A 1 68.20 0.24 82.28
N TYR A 2 67.36 -0.62 81.66
CA TYR A 2 65.89 -0.62 81.63
C TYR A 2 65.16 0.68 81.22
N GLU A 3 64.59 0.74 80.01
CA GLU A 3 63.29 0.20 79.56
C GLU A 3 62.11 1.14 79.85
N SER A 4 61.28 1.35 78.81
CA SER A 4 59.83 1.14 78.84
C SER A 4 59.03 2.24 78.11
N GLN A 5 58.46 1.85 76.97
CA GLN A 5 57.09 2.08 76.46
C GLN A 5 56.47 3.49 76.63
N GLY A 6 55.80 4.11 75.65
CA GLY A 6 55.18 3.65 74.44
C GLY A 6 54.15 4.69 73.98
N SER A 7 53.66 4.53 72.75
CA SER A 7 52.37 5.01 72.24
C SER A 7 52.00 6.50 72.34
N LEU A 8 52.30 7.24 71.26
CA LEU A 8 51.46 8.36 70.83
C LEU A 8 51.03 8.12 69.38
N ALA A 9 49.82 7.60 69.26
CA ALA A 9 49.14 7.31 68.01
C ALA A 9 48.85 8.60 67.23
N LEU A 10 49.66 8.87 66.21
CA LEU A 10 49.30 9.82 65.16
C LEU A 10 48.26 9.15 64.25
N LYS A 11 47.00 9.49 64.51
CA LYS A 11 45.82 9.20 63.70
C LYS A 11 46.08 9.59 62.24
N LYS A 12 46.49 8.61 61.42
CA LYS A 12 46.75 8.78 60.00
C LYS A 12 45.42 9.07 59.30
N ARG A 13 45.12 10.34 59.06
CA ARG A 13 44.05 10.77 58.15
C ARG A 13 44.37 10.14 56.80
N ARG A 14 43.57 9.16 56.36
CA ARG A 14 43.64 8.66 54.98
C ARG A 14 43.29 9.84 54.09
N ALA A 15 44.28 10.42 53.42
CA ALA A 15 44.03 11.29 52.29
C ALA A 15 43.42 10.40 51.20
N ASP A 16 42.19 10.73 50.80
CA ASP A 16 41.51 10.05 49.71
C ASP A 16 42.44 10.00 48.50
N ALA A 17 42.55 8.79 47.93
CA ALA A 17 43.36 8.55 46.76
C ALA A 17 42.81 9.40 45.60
N VAL A 18 43.42 10.57 45.38
CA VAL A 18 43.22 11.36 44.17
C VAL A 18 43.57 10.45 43.00
N LYS A 19 42.54 9.98 42.29
CA LYS A 19 42.69 9.22 41.05
C LYS A 19 43.51 10.08 40.09
N ARG A 20 44.78 9.72 39.90
CA ARG A 20 45.61 10.33 38.87
C ARG A 20 44.89 10.13 37.53
N PRO A 21 44.72 11.18 36.71
CA PRO A 21 44.15 11.00 35.39
C PRO A 21 45.02 10.03 34.62
N ILE A 22 44.39 9.01 34.04
CA ILE A 22 45.05 8.02 33.19
C ILE A 22 45.55 8.80 31.96
N LEU A 23 46.84 9.11 31.94
CA LEU A 23 47.50 9.68 30.77
C LEU A 23 47.38 8.64 29.65
N LYS A 24 46.65 9.01 28.58
CA LYS A 24 46.56 8.19 27.37
C LYS A 24 47.99 7.89 26.90
N PRO A 25 48.32 6.63 26.55
CA PRO A 25 49.66 6.29 26.10
C PRO A 25 50.01 7.17 24.91
N VAL A 26 51.09 7.95 25.03
CA VAL A 26 51.65 8.74 23.94
C VAL A 26 52.00 7.75 22.83
N GLN A 27 51.26 7.80 21.74
CA GLN A 27 51.54 6.98 20.56
C GLN A 27 52.96 7.31 20.11
N LYS A 28 53.87 6.34 20.25
CA LYS A 28 55.24 6.45 19.74
C LYS A 28 55.13 6.59 18.23
N LYS A 29 55.42 7.81 17.73
CA LYS A 29 55.52 8.07 16.29
C LYS A 29 56.51 7.04 15.70
N PRO A 30 56.18 6.39 14.57
CA PRO A 30 57.07 5.39 13.98
C PRO A 30 58.42 6.03 13.69
N ALA A 31 59.50 5.35 14.08
CA ALA A 31 60.85 5.81 13.82
C ALA A 31 61.03 5.96 12.30
N LEU A 32 61.17 7.21 11.84
CA LEU A 32 61.38 7.53 10.43
C LEU A 32 62.71 6.92 10.00
N LYS A 33 62.67 5.79 9.29
CA LYS A 33 63.85 5.20 8.64
C LYS A 33 64.26 6.14 7.51
N THR A 34 65.25 6.99 7.75
CA THR A 34 65.86 7.82 6.72
C THR A 34 66.72 6.93 5.82
N ARG A 35 66.17 6.51 4.68
CA ARG A 35 66.92 5.86 3.61
C ARG A 35 67.76 6.94 2.92
N ARG A 36 69.08 6.74 2.83
CA ARG A 36 69.99 7.63 2.09
C ARG A 36 69.69 7.43 0.60
N ILE A 37 69.07 8.41 -0.04
CA ILE A 37 68.77 8.40 -1.47
C ILE A 37 70.05 8.87 -2.19
N SER A 38 70.54 8.10 -3.16
CA SER A 38 71.65 8.54 -4.01
C SER A 38 71.20 9.73 -4.84
N THR A 39 72.01 10.78 -4.89
CA THR A 39 71.70 12.08 -5.52
C THR A 39 71.31 12.00 -7.00
N SER A 40 71.56 10.88 -7.68
CA SER A 40 71.19 10.60 -9.06
C SER A 40 69.71 10.23 -9.28
N GLU A 41 68.95 9.97 -8.22
CA GLU A 41 67.51 9.60 -8.32
C GLU A 41 66.56 10.74 -7.97
N THR A 42 67.08 11.96 -7.74
CA THR A 42 66.24 13.12 -7.46
C THR A 42 65.68 13.64 -8.79
N PRO A 43 64.38 13.46 -9.11
CA PRO A 43 63.86 14.01 -10.35
C PRO A 43 63.99 15.53 -10.27
N ASP A 44 64.40 16.15 -11.38
CA ASP A 44 64.63 17.59 -11.46
C ASP A 44 63.47 18.35 -10.81
N PHE A 45 63.80 19.36 -10.00
CA PHE A 45 62.80 20.17 -9.28
C PHE A 45 61.72 20.71 -10.24
N GLN A 46 62.10 21.01 -11.49
CA GLN A 46 61.18 21.43 -12.55
C GLN A 46 60.22 20.31 -12.99
N GLN A 47 60.70 19.07 -13.13
CA GLN A 47 59.86 17.92 -13.50
C GLN A 47 58.84 17.63 -12.39
N GLN A 48 59.27 17.65 -11.12
CA GLN A 48 58.35 17.50 -9.98
C GLN A 48 57.29 18.60 -9.93
N MET A 49 57.65 19.84 -10.25
CA MET A 49 56.70 20.96 -10.32
C MET A 49 55.67 20.75 -11.44
N GLN A 50 56.08 20.24 -12.60
CA GLN A 50 55.19 19.95 -13.71
C GLN A 50 54.22 18.80 -13.40
N GLU A 51 54.70 17.71 -12.80
CA GLU A 51 53.86 16.58 -12.38
C GLU A 51 52.85 16.99 -11.30
N ARG A 52 53.25 17.85 -10.36
CA ARG A 52 52.35 18.46 -9.37
C ARG A 52 51.31 19.34 -10.05
N ALA A 53 51.70 20.19 -11.00
CA ALA A 53 50.74 21.02 -11.74
C ALA A 53 49.71 20.19 -12.52
N VAL A 54 50.13 19.11 -13.17
CA VAL A 54 49.23 18.21 -13.93
C VAL A 54 48.29 17.45 -12.99
N SER A 55 48.80 16.91 -11.87
CA SER A 55 47.97 16.21 -10.89
C SER A 55 46.97 17.13 -10.20
N ILE A 56 47.37 18.37 -9.89
CA ILE A 56 46.48 19.41 -9.36
C ILE A 56 45.37 19.71 -10.38
N ARG A 57 45.69 19.95 -11.65
CA ARG A 57 44.70 20.19 -12.72
C ARG A 57 43.71 19.02 -12.86
N LYS A 58 44.19 17.78 -12.87
CA LYS A 58 43.33 16.57 -12.91
C LYS A 58 42.42 16.49 -11.69
N SER A 59 42.91 16.81 -10.50
CA SER A 59 42.11 16.79 -9.27
C SER A 59 41.01 17.87 -9.26
N LEU A 60 41.29 19.06 -9.79
CA LEU A 60 40.33 20.15 -9.91
C LEU A 60 39.23 19.82 -10.92
N LEU A 61 39.58 19.20 -12.05
CA LEU A 61 38.61 18.70 -13.03
C LEU A 61 37.68 17.65 -12.42
N ARG A 62 38.21 16.67 -11.68
CA ARG A 62 37.40 15.66 -10.99
C ARG A 62 36.44 16.28 -9.97
N LYS A 63 36.91 17.28 -9.20
CA LYS A 63 36.05 18.01 -8.25
C LYS A 63 34.93 18.77 -8.96
N ARG A 64 35.24 19.49 -10.05
CA ARG A 64 34.23 20.21 -10.86
C ARG A 64 33.22 19.25 -11.48
N LEU A 65 33.68 18.13 -12.03
CA LEU A 65 32.80 17.12 -12.62
C LEU A 65 31.87 16.52 -11.56
N ARG A 66 32.37 16.25 -10.35
CA ARG A 66 31.58 15.73 -9.23
C ARG A 66 30.54 16.73 -8.73
N LEU A 67 30.87 18.02 -8.72
CA LEU A 67 29.92 19.08 -8.39
C LEU A 67 28.83 19.19 -9.47
N MET A 68 29.21 19.24 -10.75
CA MET A 68 28.25 19.29 -11.86
C MET A 68 27.37 18.05 -11.92
N SER A 69 27.92 16.85 -11.71
CA SER A 69 27.13 15.63 -11.66
C SER A 69 26.18 15.63 -10.47
N SER A 70 26.61 16.14 -9.32
CA SER A 70 25.75 16.26 -8.13
C SER A 70 24.60 17.24 -8.36
N THR A 71 24.84 18.37 -9.03
CA THR A 71 23.77 19.34 -9.35
C THR A 71 22.80 18.77 -10.37
N VAL A 72 23.29 18.09 -11.41
CA VAL A 72 22.42 17.45 -12.41
C VAL A 72 21.60 16.33 -11.78
N ALA A 73 22.20 15.53 -10.91
CA ALA A 73 21.49 14.48 -10.17
C ALA A 73 20.39 15.06 -9.25
N LEU A 74 20.67 16.19 -8.58
CA LEU A 74 19.67 16.88 -7.75
C LEU A 74 18.48 17.36 -8.60
N VAL A 75 18.75 18.00 -9.75
CA VAL A 75 17.71 18.47 -10.66
C VAL A 75 16.87 17.31 -11.19
N LEU A 76 17.51 16.22 -11.60
CA LEU A 76 16.81 15.01 -12.04
C LEU A 76 15.96 14.39 -10.93
N LEU A 77 16.46 14.39 -9.69
CA LEU A 77 15.71 13.87 -8.54
C LEU A 77 14.45 14.72 -8.30
N VAL A 78 14.60 16.05 -8.28
CA VAL A 78 13.45 16.96 -8.12
C VAL A 78 12.45 16.80 -9.26
N ALA A 79 12.93 16.79 -10.51
CA ALA A 79 12.08 16.57 -11.68
C ALA A 79 11.38 15.20 -11.63
N GLY A 80 12.06 14.16 -11.15
CA GLY A 80 11.49 12.83 -10.95
C GLY A 80 10.37 12.82 -9.91
N ILE A 81 10.56 13.51 -8.78
CA ILE A 81 9.50 13.66 -7.76
C ILE A 81 8.28 14.36 -8.37
N PHE A 82 8.47 15.46 -9.08
CA PHE A 82 7.37 16.16 -9.76
C PHE A 82 6.68 15.26 -10.79
N GLY A 83 7.44 14.49 -11.57
CA GLY A 83 6.89 13.52 -12.52
C GLY A 83 6.01 12.47 -11.84
N ILE A 84 6.45 11.91 -10.71
CA ILE A 84 5.67 10.93 -9.93
C ILE A 84 4.37 11.55 -9.39
N ILE A 85 4.43 12.78 -8.89
CA ILE A 85 3.25 13.49 -8.38
C ILE A 85 2.23 13.70 -9.50
N VAL A 86 2.67 14.19 -10.67
CA VAL A 86 1.79 14.42 -11.81
C VAL A 86 1.18 13.10 -12.32
N TYR A 87 1.98 12.03 -12.42
CA TYR A 87 1.49 10.71 -12.82
C TYR A 87 0.40 10.20 -11.87
N ARG A 88 0.61 10.33 -10.55
CA ARG A 88 -0.39 9.97 -9.55
C ARG A 88 -1.67 10.81 -9.69
N GLN A 89 -1.55 12.11 -9.92
CA GLN A 89 -2.72 12.98 -10.10
C GLN A 89 -3.51 12.63 -11.37
N ALA A 90 -2.82 12.32 -12.48
CA ALA A 90 -3.47 11.89 -13.71
C ALA A 90 -4.24 10.58 -13.52
N MET A 91 -3.66 9.61 -12.81
CA MET A 91 -4.32 8.34 -12.48
C MET A 91 -5.56 8.55 -11.59
N ILE A 92 -5.48 9.43 -10.59
CA ILE A 92 -6.63 9.77 -9.73
C ILE A 92 -7.74 10.43 -10.57
N LEU A 93 -7.39 11.30 -11.52
CA LEU A 93 -8.36 11.96 -12.37
C LEU A 93 -9.12 10.96 -13.27
N GLU A 94 -8.40 10.00 -13.86
CA GLU A 94 -9.02 8.92 -14.64
C GLU A 94 -9.98 8.08 -13.79
N MET A 95 -9.57 7.72 -12.57
CA MET A 95 -10.41 6.99 -11.62
C MET A 95 -11.65 7.80 -11.20
N ASN A 96 -11.52 9.11 -11.03
CA ASN A 96 -12.65 9.99 -10.75
C ASN A 96 -13.66 10.02 -11.90
N PHE A 97 -13.19 10.04 -13.16
CA PHE A 97 -14.10 9.95 -14.31
C PHE A 97 -14.89 8.65 -14.32
N HIS A 98 -14.25 7.53 -14.03
CA HIS A 98 -14.94 6.23 -13.90
C HIS A 98 -15.97 6.25 -12.77
N THR A 99 -15.62 6.86 -11.63
CA THR A 99 -16.52 6.98 -10.48
C THR A 99 -17.76 7.80 -10.82
N VAL A 100 -17.59 8.95 -11.47
CA VAL A 100 -18.71 9.80 -11.90
C VAL A 100 -19.58 9.09 -12.93
N ALA A 101 -18.99 8.32 -13.85
CA ALA A 101 -19.74 7.54 -14.81
C ALA A 101 -20.60 6.46 -14.12
N MET A 102 -20.03 5.70 -13.17
CA MET A 102 -20.76 4.73 -12.37
C MET A 102 -21.88 5.37 -11.54
N GLU A 103 -21.63 6.52 -10.94
CA GLU A 103 -22.63 7.24 -10.16
C GLU A 103 -23.83 7.67 -11.03
N ARG A 104 -23.57 8.11 -12.27
CA ARG A 104 -24.62 8.40 -13.25
C ARG A 104 -25.43 7.16 -13.62
N GLU A 105 -24.77 6.02 -13.84
CA GLU A 105 -25.46 4.77 -14.14
C GLU A 105 -26.35 4.33 -12.97
N VAL A 106 -25.84 4.41 -11.74
CA VAL A 106 -26.61 4.08 -10.52
C VAL A 106 -27.82 5.00 -10.39
N ASN A 107 -27.67 6.29 -10.66
CA ASN A 107 -28.80 7.22 -10.62
C ASN A 107 -29.83 6.93 -11.71
N SER A 108 -29.41 6.61 -12.94
CA SER A 108 -30.33 6.17 -14.02
C SER A 108 -31.14 4.95 -13.60
N LYS A 109 -30.47 3.92 -13.05
CA LYS A 109 -31.16 2.71 -12.58
C LYS A 109 -32.11 2.98 -11.41
N ARG A 110 -31.79 3.94 -10.53
CA ARG A 110 -32.67 4.37 -9.45
C ARG A 110 -33.90 5.09 -9.98
N GLU A 111 -33.73 5.97 -10.96
CA GLU A 111 -34.84 6.65 -11.63
C GLU A 111 -35.75 5.65 -12.34
N GLU A 112 -35.19 4.72 -13.12
CA GLU A 112 -35.92 3.63 -13.77
C GLU A 112 -36.69 2.79 -12.75
N SER A 113 -36.03 2.38 -11.66
CA SER A 113 -36.68 1.62 -10.59
C SER A 113 -37.82 2.39 -9.94
N SER A 114 -37.66 3.71 -9.74
CA SER A 114 -38.71 4.57 -9.21
C SER A 114 -39.90 4.68 -10.16
N GLN A 115 -39.63 4.83 -11.46
CA GLN A 115 -40.67 4.87 -12.49
C GLN A 115 -41.42 3.53 -12.60
N ILE A 116 -40.71 2.40 -12.54
CA ILE A 116 -41.33 1.07 -12.52
C ILE A 116 -42.21 0.90 -11.28
N ARG A 117 -41.75 1.34 -10.11
CA ARG A 117 -42.54 1.27 -8.87
C ARG A 117 -43.80 2.11 -8.95
N GLU A 118 -43.70 3.32 -9.49
CA GLU A 118 -44.84 4.21 -9.69
C GLU A 118 -45.82 3.62 -10.71
N TRP A 119 -45.32 3.14 -11.85
CA TRP A 119 -46.12 2.46 -12.85
C TRP A 119 -46.81 1.22 -12.28
N LEU A 120 -46.12 0.43 -11.47
CA LEU A 120 -46.68 -0.74 -10.80
C LEU A 120 -47.75 -0.33 -9.79
N ALA A 121 -47.55 0.73 -9.02
CA ALA A 121 -48.56 1.25 -8.11
C ALA A 121 -49.83 1.73 -8.84
N GLN A 122 -49.67 2.39 -9.99
CA GLN A 122 -50.79 2.84 -10.82
C GLN A 122 -51.56 1.67 -11.45
N ASN A 123 -50.87 0.65 -11.98
CA ASN A 123 -51.51 -0.49 -12.65
C ASN A 123 -51.99 -1.58 -11.68
N THR A 124 -51.41 -1.66 -10.47
CA THR A 124 -51.89 -2.51 -9.37
C THR A 124 -52.92 -1.78 -8.51
N ASN A 125 -53.50 -0.68 -9.03
CA ASN A 125 -54.62 -0.06 -8.37
C ASN A 125 -55.81 -1.04 -8.39
N LEU A 126 -56.08 -1.63 -7.22
CA LEU A 126 -57.10 -2.64 -6.99
C LEU A 126 -58.49 -2.19 -7.44
N ASP A 127 -58.77 -0.87 -7.47
CA ASP A 127 -60.05 -0.35 -7.96
C ASP A 127 -60.20 -0.45 -9.48
N LEU A 128 -59.13 -0.24 -10.25
CA LEU A 128 -59.16 -0.47 -11.70
C LEU A 128 -59.32 -1.95 -12.02
N ILE A 129 -58.61 -2.82 -11.29
CA ILE A 129 -58.74 -4.27 -11.43
C ILE A 129 -60.17 -4.71 -11.06
N ARG A 130 -60.75 -4.17 -9.98
CA ARG A 130 -62.14 -4.41 -9.58
C ARG A 130 -63.13 -3.99 -10.67
N GLN A 131 -63.02 -2.75 -11.17
CA GLN A 131 -63.90 -2.25 -12.24
C GLN A 131 -63.77 -3.09 -13.51
N GLN A 132 -62.55 -3.46 -13.90
CA GLN A 132 -62.33 -4.27 -15.09
C GLN A 132 -62.85 -5.71 -14.91
N ALA A 133 -62.69 -6.32 -13.73
CA ALA A 133 -63.24 -7.64 -13.42
C ALA A 133 -64.78 -7.64 -13.45
N MET A 134 -65.42 -6.61 -12.91
CA MET A 134 -66.88 -6.45 -12.97
C MET A 134 -67.39 -6.23 -14.39
N THR A 135 -66.72 -5.35 -15.15
CA THR A 135 -67.26 -4.90 -16.45
C THR A 135 -66.92 -5.86 -17.60
N ARG A 136 -65.72 -6.45 -17.62
CA ARG A 136 -65.29 -7.36 -18.71
C ARG A 136 -65.55 -8.83 -18.41
N VAL A 137 -65.36 -9.26 -17.17
CA VAL A 137 -65.40 -10.68 -16.80
C VAL A 137 -66.73 -11.03 -16.08
N GLY A 138 -67.55 -10.02 -15.78
CA GLY A 138 -68.84 -10.20 -15.13
C GLY A 138 -68.75 -10.68 -13.68
N LEU A 139 -67.59 -10.51 -13.03
CA LEU A 139 -67.45 -10.86 -11.61
C LEU A 139 -68.29 -9.92 -10.75
N GLN A 140 -68.97 -10.48 -9.75
CA GLN A 140 -69.71 -9.71 -8.74
C GLN A 140 -68.92 -9.67 -7.44
N ASP A 141 -68.92 -8.52 -6.77
CA ASP A 141 -68.29 -8.41 -5.45
C ASP A 141 -68.99 -9.37 -4.46
N PRO A 142 -68.24 -10.24 -3.75
CA PRO A 142 -68.83 -11.18 -2.82
C PRO A 142 -69.42 -10.44 -1.61
N ALA A 143 -70.60 -10.86 -1.15
CA ALA A 143 -71.30 -10.25 -0.01
C ALA A 143 -70.58 -10.42 1.34
N ARG A 144 -69.54 -11.26 1.43
CA ARG A 144 -68.67 -11.46 2.60
C ARG A 144 -67.22 -11.58 2.16
N SER A 145 -66.28 -11.17 3.03
CA SER A 145 -64.84 -11.31 2.75
C SER A 145 -64.45 -12.79 2.64
N GLN A 146 -64.17 -13.25 1.44
CA GLN A 146 -63.59 -14.56 1.18
C GLN A 146 -62.08 -14.39 0.97
N VAL A 147 -61.27 -15.04 1.80
CA VAL A 147 -59.82 -15.09 1.63
C VAL A 147 -59.50 -16.26 0.70
N VAL A 148 -58.88 -15.98 -0.45
CA VAL A 148 -58.42 -17.00 -1.41
C VAL A 148 -56.90 -17.01 -1.39
N ASN A 149 -56.31 -18.15 -1.02
CA ASN A 149 -54.87 -18.33 -1.08
C ASN A 149 -54.45 -18.69 -2.51
N VAL A 150 -53.66 -17.82 -3.12
CA VAL A 150 -53.05 -18.07 -4.43
C VAL A 150 -51.62 -18.52 -4.20
N TYR A 151 -51.25 -19.67 -4.76
CA TYR A 151 -49.89 -20.18 -4.70
C TYR A 151 -49.02 -19.43 -5.72
N ILE A 152 -48.08 -18.63 -5.23
CA ILE A 152 -47.07 -17.98 -6.07
C ILE A 152 -45.90 -18.97 -6.19
N PRO A 153 -45.55 -19.46 -7.39
CA PRO A 153 -44.46 -20.40 -7.54
C PRO A 153 -43.10 -19.74 -7.22
N ASP A 154 -42.31 -20.37 -6.34
CA ASP A 154 -40.96 -19.93 -5.92
C ASP A 154 -39.88 -20.08 -7.02
N THR A 155 -40.27 -20.30 -8.28
CA THR A 155 -39.33 -20.56 -9.38
C THR A 155 -38.58 -19.32 -9.86
N ASP A 156 -39.01 -18.12 -9.46
CA ASP A 156 -38.31 -16.86 -9.78
C ASP A 156 -37.15 -16.63 -8.81
N ARG A 157 -36.11 -17.47 -8.92
CA ARG A 157 -34.85 -17.26 -8.19
C ARG A 157 -34.00 -16.23 -8.92
N ILE A 158 -33.85 -15.06 -8.30
CA ILE A 158 -32.91 -14.02 -8.71
C ILE A 158 -31.49 -14.54 -8.46
N VAL A 159 -30.79 -14.98 -9.51
CA VAL A 159 -29.38 -15.38 -9.42
C VAL A 159 -28.52 -14.13 -9.60
N PHE A 160 -27.91 -13.67 -8.52
CA PHE A 160 -26.92 -12.60 -8.59
C PHE A 160 -25.64 -13.15 -9.23
N HIS A 161 -25.26 -12.65 -10.41
CA HIS A 161 -23.89 -12.82 -10.91
C HIS A 161 -22.97 -11.90 -10.12
N HIS A 162 -22.06 -12.50 -9.36
CA HIS A 162 -21.01 -11.79 -8.65
C HIS A 162 -19.78 -11.80 -9.57
N ASP A 163 -19.59 -10.74 -10.36
CA ASP A 163 -18.33 -10.51 -11.08
C ASP A 163 -17.27 -10.06 -10.08
N VAL A 164 -16.61 -11.04 -9.45
CA VAL A 164 -15.45 -10.79 -8.60
C VAL A 164 -14.24 -10.65 -9.51
N GLY A 165 -13.65 -9.46 -9.51
CA GLY A 165 -12.43 -9.13 -10.25
C GLY A 165 -11.29 -10.10 -9.94
N MET A 166 -10.50 -10.37 -10.98
CA MET A 166 -9.33 -11.25 -11.01
C MET A 166 -8.35 -11.02 -9.85
N ASP A 167 -8.11 -12.05 -9.02
CA ASP A 167 -6.75 -12.43 -8.56
C ASP A 167 -6.63 -13.79 -7.81
N ASP A 168 -7.68 -14.60 -7.66
CA ASP A 168 -7.61 -15.94 -7.00
C ASP A 168 -8.44 -17.00 -7.78
N SER A 169 -8.29 -16.98 -9.11
CA SER A 169 -9.29 -17.48 -10.07
C SER A 169 -9.53 -18.99 -10.06
N ASP A 170 -8.53 -19.82 -9.79
CA ASP A 170 -8.64 -21.24 -10.10
C ASP A 170 -9.41 -22.02 -9.02
N GLU A 171 -9.17 -21.73 -7.73
CA GLU A 171 -9.85 -22.42 -6.63
C GLU A 171 -11.33 -21.99 -6.53
N ILE A 172 -11.60 -20.70 -6.75
CA ILE A 172 -12.96 -20.14 -6.75
C ILE A 172 -13.74 -20.64 -7.98
N TYR A 173 -13.13 -20.67 -9.17
CA TYR A 173 -13.77 -21.19 -10.38
C TYR A 173 -14.12 -22.68 -10.26
N LEU A 174 -13.19 -23.48 -9.72
CA LEU A 174 -13.45 -24.91 -9.50
C LEU A 174 -14.57 -25.13 -8.50
N SER A 175 -14.65 -24.32 -7.44
CA SER A 175 -15.75 -24.39 -6.47
C SER A 175 -17.11 -24.03 -7.08
N ASP A 176 -17.17 -23.03 -7.96
CA ASP A 176 -18.39 -22.64 -8.67
C ASP A 176 -18.85 -23.75 -9.63
N VAL A 177 -17.94 -24.32 -10.42
CA VAL A 177 -18.25 -25.44 -11.33
C VAL A 177 -18.73 -26.67 -10.56
N VAL A 178 -18.08 -27.02 -9.44
CA VAL A 178 -18.51 -28.13 -8.59
C VAL A 178 -19.90 -27.88 -8.02
N SER A 179 -20.20 -26.65 -7.58
CA SER A 179 -21.53 -26.30 -7.07
C SER A 179 -22.62 -26.39 -8.14
N LYS A 180 -22.31 -26.02 -9.39
CA LYS A 180 -23.24 -26.14 -10.54
C LYS A 180 -23.49 -27.60 -10.91
N ILE A 181 -22.45 -28.43 -10.86
CA ILE A 181 -22.57 -29.87 -11.08
C ILE A 181 -23.42 -30.51 -9.98
N GLU A 182 -23.15 -30.20 -8.71
CA GLU A 182 -23.94 -30.69 -7.58
C GLU A 182 -25.42 -30.28 -7.70
N ALA A 183 -25.68 -29.02 -8.05
CA ALA A 183 -27.03 -28.51 -8.27
C ALA A 183 -27.74 -29.26 -9.41
N TYR A 184 -27.05 -29.54 -10.51
CA TYR A 184 -27.59 -30.31 -11.64
C TYR A 184 -27.93 -31.76 -11.27
N PHE A 185 -27.07 -32.44 -10.49
CA PHE A 185 -27.37 -33.79 -10.02
C PHE A 185 -28.47 -33.81 -8.95
N LYS A 186 -28.58 -32.76 -8.14
CA LYS A 186 -29.66 -32.61 -7.17
C LYS A 186 -31.02 -32.39 -7.84
N THR A 187 -31.07 -31.67 -8.96
CA THR A 187 -32.33 -31.49 -9.71
C THR A 187 -32.73 -32.77 -10.45
N LEU A 188 -31.77 -33.55 -10.96
CA LEU A 188 -32.04 -34.88 -11.55
C LEU A 188 -32.57 -35.90 -10.55
N THR A 189 -32.01 -35.95 -9.33
CA THR A 189 -32.45 -36.89 -8.28
C THR A 189 -33.82 -36.53 -7.71
N VAL A 190 -34.20 -35.25 -7.68
CA VAL A 190 -35.57 -34.82 -7.35
C VAL A 190 -36.57 -35.25 -8.42
N SER A 191 -36.17 -35.30 -9.70
CA SER A 191 -37.02 -35.77 -10.81
C SER A 191 -37.30 -37.29 -10.75
N GLN A 192 -36.38 -38.09 -10.22
CA GLN A 192 -36.54 -39.55 -10.11
C GLN A 192 -37.29 -40.04 -8.86
N ARG A 193 -37.55 -39.19 -7.87
CA ARG A 193 -38.22 -39.57 -6.61
C ARG A 193 -39.71 -39.22 -6.59
N GLY A 194 -40.25 -38.81 -7.74
CA GLY A 194 -41.63 -38.36 -7.93
C GLY A 194 -42.46 -39.22 -8.88
N GLU A 195 -42.19 -40.53 -8.96
CA GLU A 195 -43.15 -41.53 -9.47
C GLU A 195 -43.49 -42.56 -8.39
#